data_AF-A0A285V382-F1
#
_entry.id   AF-A0A285V382-F1
#
_cell.length_a   1.000
_cell.length_b   1.000
_cell.length_c   1.000
_cell.angle_alpha   90.00
_cell.angle_beta   90.00
_cell.angle_gamma   90.00
#
_symmetry.space_group_name_H-M   'P 1'
#
loop_
_entity.id
_entity.type
_entity.pdbx_description
1 polymer ?
#
loop_
_entity_poly.entity_id
_entity_poly.type
_entity_poly.pdbx_seq_one_letter_code
_entity_poly.pdbx_strand_id
1 'polypeptide(L)' 'MYVETVVQINERDTYQASVRLRSAAVSSRPPVDALVRFSPAGWLTMKPLAGGRVLVVSAAEVLDVTNIERVQALDE' A
#
# COMPACT_ATOMS: atom_id res chain seq x y z
N MET A 1 -10.59 -3.81 19.78
CA MET A 1 -10.12 -2.43 19.55
C MET A 1 -9.76 -2.32 18.08
N TYR A 2 -10.72 -1.94 17.23
CA TYR A 2 -10.49 -1.67 15.82
C TYR A 2 -9.95 -0.26 15.75
N VAL A 3 -8.62 -0.15 15.80
CA VAL A 3 -7.96 1.13 15.54
C VAL A 3 -8.14 1.36 14.04
N GLU A 4 -9.23 2.02 13.67
CA GLU A 4 -9.25 2.99 12.57
C GLU A 4 -8.17 4.02 12.92
N THR A 5 -6.91 3.60 12.81
CA THR A 5 -5.84 4.53 12.57
C THR A 5 -6.21 5.01 11.19
N VAL A 6 -6.87 6.15 11.17
CA VAL A 6 -6.87 7.05 10.03
C VAL A 6 -5.39 7.22 9.75
N VAL A 7 -4.83 6.32 8.94
CA VAL A 7 -3.56 6.54 8.29
C VAL A 7 -3.91 7.69 7.37
N GLN A 8 -3.83 8.91 7.89
CA GLN A 8 -3.53 10.05 7.04
C GLN A 8 -2.27 9.59 6.33
N ILE A 9 -2.50 9.24 5.07
CA ILE A 9 -1.49 9.01 4.07
C ILE A 9 -0.79 10.36 3.98
N ASN A 10 0.18 10.57 4.87
CA ASN A 10 0.98 11.77 4.90
C ASN A 10 1.78 11.72 3.61
N GLU A 11 1.56 12.69 2.73
CA GLU A 11 2.09 12.70 1.36
C GLU A 11 3.61 12.51 1.35
N ARG A 12 4.29 12.98 2.41
CA ARG A 12 5.75 12.89 2.58
C ARG A 12 6.34 11.48 2.51
N ASP A 13 5.60 10.46 2.97
CA ASP A 13 6.05 9.05 3.05
C ASP A 13 5.11 8.10 2.28
N THR A 14 4.38 8.65 1.31
CA THR A 14 3.45 7.91 0.48
C THR A 14 4.03 7.69 -0.91
N TYR A 15 3.92 6.46 -1.39
CA TYR A 15 4.35 6.08 -2.71
C TYR A 15 3.18 5.51 -3.50
N GLN A 16 3.09 5.82 -4.78
CA GLN A 16 2.28 5.04 -5.69
C GLN A 16 3.11 3.83 -6.12
N ALA A 17 2.55 2.63 -6.01
CA ALA A 17 3.25 1.41 -6.37
C ALA A 17 2.28 0.29 -6.77
N SER A 18 2.78 -0.69 -7.52
CA SER A 18 2.09 -1.95 -7.80
C SER A 18 2.50 -2.98 -6.75
N VAL A 19 1.56 -3.45 -5.94
CA VAL A 19 1.81 -4.42 -4.86
C VAL A 19 1.31 -5.80 -5.24
N ARG A 20 2.19 -6.80 -5.18
CA ARG A 20 1.82 -8.20 -5.36
C ARG A 20 1.77 -8.91 -4.02
N LEU A 21 0.60 -9.41 -3.64
CA LEU A 21 0.42 -10.21 -2.43
C LEU A 21 0.65 -11.70 -2.72
N ARG A 22 1.16 -12.46 -1.75
CA ARG A 22 1.36 -13.92 -1.87
C ARG A 22 0.05 -14.65 -2.17
N SER A 23 -1.01 -14.30 -1.44
CA SER A 23 -2.36 -14.84 -1.67
C SER A 23 -2.92 -14.53 -3.07
N ALA A 24 -2.59 -13.35 -3.61
CA ALA A 24 -2.95 -12.96 -4.97
C ALA A 24 -2.12 -13.73 -6.02
N ALA A 25 -0.82 -13.95 -5.77
CA ALA A 25 0.05 -14.70 -6.67
C ALA A 25 -0.36 -16.16 -6.81
N VAL A 26 -0.77 -16.82 -5.72
CA VAL A 26 -1.28 -18.21 -5.75
C VAL A 26 -2.56 -18.33 -6.57
N SER A 27 -3.36 -17.26 -6.66
CA SER A 27 -4.62 -17.22 -7.40
C SER A 27 -4.51 -16.57 -8.79
N SER A 28 -3.28 -16.35 -9.29
CA SER A 28 -3.01 -15.67 -10.57
C SER A 28 -3.70 -14.31 -10.72
N ARG A 29 -3.96 -13.63 -9.61
CA ARG A 29 -4.52 -12.28 -9.62
C ARG A 29 -3.44 -11.26 -10.00
N PRO A 30 -3.80 -10.20 -10.72
CA PRO A 30 -2.86 -9.14 -11.06
C PRO A 30 -2.36 -8.41 -9.79
N PRO A 31 -1.18 -7.77 -9.84
CA PRO A 31 -0.76 -6.82 -8.80
C PRO A 31 -1.80 -5.72 -8.60
N VAL A 32 -1.87 -5.18 -7.39
CA VAL A 32 -2.78 -4.11 -7.02
C VAL A 32 -2.02 -2.79 -7.05
N ASP A 33 -2.43 -1.89 -7.94
CA ASP A 33 -1.92 -0.52 -7.91
C ASP A 33 -2.52 0.22 -6.72
N ALA A 34 -1.66 0.76 -5.86
CA ALA A 34 -2.07 1.38 -4.60
C ALA A 34 -1.15 2.53 -4.19
N LEU A 35 -1.71 3.43 -3.38
CA LEU A 35 -0.92 4.30 -2.51
C LEU A 35 -0.43 3.47 -1.32
N VAL A 36 0.88 3.39 -1.13
CA VAL A 36 1.50 2.57 -0.10
C VAL A 36 2.32 3.40 0.88
N ARG A 37 2.36 2.92 2.13
CA ARG A 37 3.22 3.44 3.19
C ARG A 37 3.81 2.29 3.99
N PHE A 38 5.12 2.32 4.17
CA PHE A 38 5.89 1.35 4.95
C PHE A 38 5.97 1.81 6.41
N SER A 39 4.91 1.62 7.19
CA SER A 39 4.90 2.01 8.61
C SER A 39 3.77 1.33 9.36
N PRO A 40 4.01 0.74 10.55
CA PRO A 40 5.31 0.52 11.21
C PRO A 40 6.17 -0.54 10.50
N ALA A 41 7.41 -0.74 10.95
CA ALA A 41 8.31 -1.75 10.36
C ALA A 41 7.66 -3.14 10.31
N GLY A 42 7.79 -3.82 9.18
CA GLY A 42 7.15 -5.12 8.94
C GLY A 42 5.69 -5.06 8.50
N TRP A 43 5.11 -3.86 8.33
CA TRP A 43 3.76 -3.67 7.82
C TRP A 43 3.74 -2.74 6.61
N LEU A 44 2.81 -3.02 5.70
CA LEU A 44 2.51 -2.20 4.54
C LEU A 44 1.06 -1.75 4.64
N THR A 45 0.85 -0.44 4.77
CA THR A 45 -0.48 0.13 4.56
C THR A 45 -0.64 0.41 3.08
N MET A 46 -1.74 -0.02 2.48
CA MET A 46 -2.05 0.23 1.07
C MET A 46 -3.49 0.69 0.86
N LYS A 47 -3.70 1.65 -0.04
CA LYS A 47 -5.01 2.11 -0.52
C LYS A 47 -5.08 1.89 -2.03
N PRO A 48 -5.91 0.96 -2.53
CA PRO A 48 -6.03 0.69 -3.96
C PRO A 48 -6.43 1.94 -4.77
N LEU A 49 -5.79 2.16 -5.91
CA LEU A 49 -6.11 3.28 -6.81
C LEU A 49 -7.46 3.10 -7.50
N ALA A 50 -7.87 1.85 -7.77
CA ALA A 50 -9.18 1.51 -8.32
C ALA A 50 -10.36 1.78 -7.36
N GLY A 51 -10.09 2.38 -6.19
CA GLY A 51 -11.05 2.55 -5.11
C GLY A 51 -11.10 1.34 -4.18
N GLY A 52 -11.53 1.57 -2.94
CA GLY A 52 -11.60 0.52 -1.92
C GLY A 52 -11.23 1.00 -0.53
N ARG A 53 -11.19 0.05 0.41
CA ARG A 53 -10.79 0.31 1.79
C ARG A 53 -9.27 0.34 1.92
N VAL A 54 -8.77 1.10 2.88
CA VAL A 54 -7.38 1.01 3.31
C VAL A 54 -7.14 -0.38 3.90
N LEU A 55 -6.06 -1.03 3.48
CA LEU A 55 -5.65 -2.33 3.95
C LEU A 55 -4.30 -2.19 4.66
N VAL A 56 -4.15 -2.88 5.78
CA VAL A 56 -2.87 -3.03 6.47
C VAL A 56 -2.47 -4.49 6.33
N VAL A 57 -1.40 -4.74 5.58
CA VAL A 57 -0.90 -6.10 5.31
C VAL A 57 0.47 -6.28 5.92
N SER A 58 0.75 -7.49 6.39
CA SER A 58 2.10 -7.85 6.85
C SER A 58 3.07 -7.82 5.67
N ALA A 59 4.29 -7.31 5.87
CA ALA A 59 5.34 -7.38 4.86
C ALA A 59 5.67 -8.82 4.46
N ALA A 60 5.39 -9.81 5.33
CA ALA A 60 5.53 -11.23 4.99
C ALA A 60 4.54 -11.68 3.90
N GLU A 61 3.37 -11.04 3.80
CA GLU A 61 2.36 -11.32 2.76
C GLU A 61 2.67 -10.60 1.43
N VAL A 62 3.60 -9.66 1.42
CA VAL A 62 4.02 -8.95 0.23
C VAL A 62 5.08 -9.79 -0.49
N LEU A 63 4.81 -10.14 -1.74
CA LEU A 63 5.74 -10.86 -2.59
C LEU A 63 6.71 -9.90 -3.26
N ASP A 64 6.18 -8.84 -3.87
CA ASP A 64 6.95 -7.77 -4.49
C ASP A 64 6.18 -6.44 -4.46
N VAL A 65 6.93 -5.35 -4.54
CA VAL A 65 6.43 -3.99 -4.73
C VAL A 65 7.23 -3.39 -5.89
N THR A 66 6.54 -3.01 -6.95
CA THR A 66 7.15 -2.51 -8.20
C THR A 66 6.58 -1.15 -8.58
N ASN A 67 7.19 -0.47 -9.55
CA ASN A 67 6.76 0.85 -10.04
C ASN A 67 6.60 1.89 -8.92
N ILE A 68 7.55 1.91 -7.98
CA ILE A 68 7.50 2.80 -6.83
C ILE A 68 7.79 4.23 -7.30
N GLU A 69 6.77 5.08 -7.23
CA GLU A 69 6.84 6.50 -7.53
C GLU A 69 6.47 7.29 -6.28
N ARG A 70 7.29 8.29 -5.93
CA ARG A 70 6.98 9.16 -4.79
C ARG A 70 5.85 10.09 -5.17
N VAL A 71 4.78 10.11 -4.37
CA VAL A 71 3.75 11.14 -4.51
C VAL A 71 4.33 12.42 -3.93
N GLN A 72 4.72 13.36 -4.80
CA GLN A 72 5.03 14.71 -4.35
C GLN A 72 3.70 15.37 -3.97
N ALA A 73 3.61 15.86 -2.73
CA ALA A 73 2.64 16.89 -2.39
C ALA A 73 2.87 18.04 -3.38
N LEU A 74 1.85 18.39 -4.17
CA LEU A 74 1.80 19.71 -4.76
C LEU A 74 1.62 20.67 -3.59
N ASP A 75 2.73 21.21 -3.07
CA ASP A 75 2.71 22.45 -2.30
C ASP A 75 2.22 23.56 -3.25
N GLU A 76 0.90 23.80 -3.28
CA GLU A 76 0.28 25.05 -3.74
C GLU A 76 -0.30 25.82 -2.55
#